data_AF-A0A168IN85-F1
#
_entry.id   AF-A0A168IN85-F1
#
_cell.length_a   1.000
_cell.length_b   1.000
_cell.length_c   1.000
_cell.angle_alpha   90.00
_cell.angle_beta   90.00
_cell.angle_gamma   90.00
#
_symmetry.space_group_name_H-M   'P 1'
#
loop_
_entity.id
_entity.type
_entity.pdbx_description
1 polymer ?
#
loop_
_entity_poly.entity_id
_entity_poly.type
_entity_poly.pdbx_seq_one_letter_code
_entity_poly.pdbx_strand_id
1 'polypeptide(L)'
;MVCKSTSDPSRIDTDTTRILTYDDHSAIFRNNFTMLTAVFTAGFAFEIGFNQTMNKIWDNNNRGRQWKDIRHKYVEETEDDE
;
A
#
# COMPACT_ATOMS: atom_id res chain seq x y z
N MET A 1 21.73 -2.81 59.44
CA MET A 1 22.64 -3.64 58.64
C MET A 1 21.90 -4.10 57.39
N VAL A 2 22.32 -3.55 56.24
CA VAL A 2 22.09 -3.96 54.84
C VAL A 2 20.65 -4.23 54.38
N CYS A 3 20.03 -3.21 53.79
CA CYS A 3 19.09 -3.40 52.68
C CYS A 3 19.84 -4.06 51.52
N LYS A 4 19.46 -5.29 51.14
CA LYS A 4 19.92 -5.87 49.88
C LYS A 4 19.07 -5.27 48.75
N SER A 5 19.54 -4.12 48.26
CA SER A 5 19.25 -3.69 46.89
C SER A 5 19.87 -4.72 45.95
N THR A 6 19.09 -5.72 45.56
CA THR A 6 19.45 -6.63 44.47
C THR A 6 19.13 -5.93 43.16
N SER A 7 19.98 -4.99 42.77
CA SER A 7 20.08 -4.58 41.38
C SER A 7 20.74 -5.73 40.63
N ASP A 8 19.96 -6.77 40.33
CA ASP A 8 20.39 -7.87 39.45
C ASP A 8 20.20 -7.40 38.01
N PRO A 9 21.28 -7.11 37.25
CA PRO A 9 21.18 -6.54 35.91
C PRO A 9 20.63 -7.51 34.86
N SER A 10 20.35 -8.77 35.23
CA SER A 10 19.86 -9.83 34.34
C SER A 10 18.33 -9.98 34.31
N ARG A 11 17.57 -9.37 35.23
CA ARG A 11 16.08 -9.41 35.20
C ARG A 11 15.44 -8.44 34.21
N ILE A 12 16.16 -7.42 33.76
CA ILE A 12 15.66 -6.47 32.77
C ILE A 12 15.57 -7.12 31.37
N ASP A 13 16.40 -8.12 31.09
CA ASP A 13 16.47 -8.73 29.77
C ASP A 13 15.28 -9.66 29.49
N THR A 14 14.81 -10.44 30.47
CA THR A 14 13.76 -11.46 30.26
C THR A 14 12.35 -10.89 30.13
N ASP A 15 12.06 -9.73 30.71
CA ASP A 15 10.76 -9.05 30.56
C ASP A 15 10.77 -8.15 29.31
N THR A 16 11.92 -7.51 29.01
CA THR A 16 12.12 -6.71 27.80
C THR A 16 12.15 -7.58 26.53
N THR A 17 12.75 -8.77 26.58
CA THR A 17 12.67 -9.73 25.47
C THR A 17 11.23 -10.20 25.25
N ARG A 18 10.37 -10.29 26.27
CA ARG A 18 8.95 -10.67 26.08
C ARG A 18 8.09 -9.59 25.41
N ILE A 19 8.48 -8.32 25.50
CA ILE A 19 7.86 -7.20 24.76
C ILE A 19 8.38 -7.12 23.33
N LEU A 20 9.64 -7.51 23.10
CA LEU A 20 10.26 -7.58 21.78
C LEU A 20 9.94 -8.89 21.03
N THR A 21 9.58 -9.94 21.77
CA THR A 21 9.07 -11.24 21.29
C THR A 21 7.59 -11.40 21.67
N TYR A 22 6.84 -10.29 21.80
CA TYR A 22 5.40 -10.34 21.93
C TYR A 22 4.86 -10.73 20.56
N ASP A 23 4.59 -12.03 20.43
CA ASP A 23 3.98 -12.75 19.32
C ASP A 23 3.67 -11.88 18.09
N ASP A 24 4.29 -12.24 16.97
CA ASP A 24 3.87 -11.89 15.62
C ASP A 24 2.48 -12.48 15.30
N HIS A 25 1.47 -12.09 16.08
CA HIS A 25 0.08 -12.32 15.77
C HIS A 25 -0.24 -11.40 14.60
N SER A 26 -0.29 -11.96 13.39
CA SER A 26 -0.74 -11.28 12.19
C SER A 26 -2.05 -10.51 12.47
N ALA A 27 -1.95 -9.21 12.73
CA ALA A 27 -3.06 -8.37 13.21
C ALA A 27 -4.25 -8.37 12.23
N ILE A 28 -3.97 -8.68 10.97
CA ILE A 28 -4.92 -8.68 9.86
C ILE A 28 -5.56 -10.07 9.66
N PHE A 29 -4.86 -11.16 10.04
CA PHE A 29 -5.29 -12.55 9.76
C PHE A 29 -5.83 -13.30 10.98
N ARG A 30 -5.84 -12.68 12.17
CA ARG A 30 -6.23 -13.37 13.42
C ARG A 30 -7.74 -13.60 13.56
N ASN A 31 -8.57 -12.76 12.95
CA ASN A 31 -10.03 -12.88 13.01
C ASN A 31 -10.59 -13.12 11.61
N ASN A 32 -11.46 -14.13 11.46
CA ASN A 32 -12.12 -14.47 10.18
C ASN A 32 -12.78 -13.24 9.52
N PHE A 33 -13.44 -12.40 10.31
CA PHE A 33 -14.08 -11.17 9.83
C PHE A 33 -13.07 -10.08 9.39
N THR A 34 -11.98 -9.92 10.13
CA THR A 34 -10.92 -8.94 9.82
C THR A 34 -10.22 -9.30 8.52
N MET A 35 -9.96 -10.60 8.28
CA MET A 35 -9.41 -11.08 7.01
C MET A 35 -10.32 -10.73 5.83
N LEU A 36 -11.63 -11.03 5.92
CA LEU A 36 -12.58 -10.74 4.83
C LEU A 36 -12.65 -9.23 4.54
N THR A 37 -12.73 -8.42 5.59
CA THR A 37 -12.74 -6.95 5.44
C THR A 37 -11.47 -6.45 4.77
N ALA A 38 -10.30 -6.95 5.20
CA ALA A 38 -9.02 -6.58 4.62
C ALA A 38 -8.93 -6.95 3.14
N VAL A 39 -9.37 -8.15 2.75
CA VAL A 39 -9.37 -8.59 1.35
C VAL A 39 -10.31 -7.74 0.50
N PHE A 40 -11.52 -7.45 0.97
CA PHE A 40 -12.46 -6.60 0.21
C PHE A 40 -11.95 -5.17 0.07
N THR A 41 -11.47 -4.56 1.15
CA THR A 41 -10.90 -3.21 1.11
C THR A 41 -9.66 -3.15 0.22
N ALA A 42 -8.77 -4.15 0.31
CA ALA A 42 -7.62 -4.25 -0.57
C ALA A 42 -8.03 -4.43 -2.03
N GLY A 43 -9.06 -5.24 -2.32
CA GLY A 43 -9.59 -5.42 -3.67
C GLY A 43 -10.07 -4.11 -4.30
N PHE A 44 -10.92 -3.35 -3.59
CA PHE A 44 -11.40 -2.06 -4.09
C PHE A 44 -10.28 -1.01 -4.22
N ALA A 45 -9.39 -0.95 -3.23
CA ALA A 45 -8.25 -0.03 -3.29
C ALA A 45 -7.30 -0.39 -4.45
N PHE A 46 -7.08 -1.68 -4.67
CA PHE A 46 -6.26 -2.19 -5.77
C PHE A 46 -6.90 -1.87 -7.11
N GLU A 47 -8.20 -2.08 -7.30
CA GLU A 47 -8.89 -1.74 -8.55
C GLU A 47 -8.67 -0.27 -8.96
N ILE A 48 -8.89 0.66 -8.02
CA ILE A 48 -8.75 2.11 -8.28
C ILE A 48 -7.29 2.44 -8.61
N GLY A 49 -6.34 1.98 -7.79
CA GLY A 49 -4.92 2.28 -7.99
C GLY A 49 -4.34 1.61 -9.24
N PHE A 50 -4.70 0.35 -9.48
CA PHE A 50 -4.19 -0.45 -10.58
C PHE A 50 -4.67 0.08 -11.93
N ASN A 51 -5.95 0.39 -12.08
CA ASN A 51 -6.49 0.94 -13.34
C ASN A 51 -5.79 2.24 -13.74
N GLN A 52 -5.62 3.18 -12.79
CA GLN A 52 -4.94 4.45 -13.08
C GLN A 52 -3.46 4.25 -13.38
N THR A 53 -2.78 3.36 -12.64
CA THR A 53 -1.36 3.09 -12.83
C THR A 53 -1.09 2.42 -14.17
N MET A 54 -1.87 1.40 -14.51
CA MET A 54 -1.72 0.66 -15.76
C MET A 54 -2.03 1.53 -16.97
N ASN A 55 -3.08 2.37 -16.90
CA ASN A 55 -3.34 3.35 -17.95
C ASN A 55 -2.16 4.30 -18.14
N LYS A 56 -1.59 4.86 -17.07
CA LYS A 56 -0.41 5.74 -17.18
C LYS A 56 0.82 5.04 -17.77
N ILE A 57 1.08 3.80 -17.38
CA ILE A 57 2.20 3.01 -17.92
C ILE A 57 1.98 2.77 -19.42
N TRP A 58 0.78 2.34 -19.79
CA TRP A 58 0.41 2.10 -21.18
C TRP A 58 0.50 3.36 -22.04
N ASP A 59 -0.04 4.46 -21.52
CA ASP A 59 -0.03 5.76 -22.16
C ASP A 59 1.40 6.27 -22.37
N ASN A 60 2.28 6.09 -21.39
CA ASN A 60 3.68 6.49 -21.50
C ASN A 60 4.47 5.62 -22.49
N ASN A 61 4.14 4.34 -22.59
CA ASN A 61 4.80 3.43 -23.52
C ASN A 61 4.32 3.62 -24.98
N ASN A 62 3.08 4.06 -25.19
CA ASN A 62 2.48 4.25 -26.52
C ASN A 62 2.34 5.72 -26.92
N ARG A 63 3.16 6.63 -26.36
CA ARG A 63 3.11 8.07 -26.67
C ARG A 63 3.27 8.32 -28.16
N GLY A 64 2.46 9.22 -28.70
CA GLY A 64 2.50 9.61 -30.11
C GLY A 64 1.79 8.64 -31.06
N ARG A 65 1.31 7.49 -30.59
CA ARG A 65 0.46 6.56 -31.36
C ARG A 65 -0.98 6.50 -30.89
N GLN A 66 -1.29 7.19 -29.80
CA GLN A 66 -2.63 7.20 -29.24
C GLN A 66 -3.49 8.22 -29.96
N TRP A 67 -4.75 7.85 -30.23
CA TRP A 67 -5.74 8.77 -30.83
C TRP A 67 -5.82 10.09 -30.06
N LYS A 68 -5.73 10.05 -28.72
CA LYS A 68 -5.72 11.26 -27.88
C LYS A 68 -4.56 12.23 -28.16
N ASP A 69 -3.43 11.71 -28.63
CA ASP A 69 -2.26 12.50 -28.99
C ASP A 69 -2.34 12.99 -30.44
N ILE A 70 -3.20 12.40 -31.29
CA ILE A 70 -3.30 12.73 -32.74
C ILE A 70 -4.55 13.57 -33.04
N ARG A 71 -5.62 13.41 -32.25
CA ARG A 71 -6.93 14.02 -32.45
C ARG A 71 -6.91 15.54 -32.59
N HIS A 72 -5.94 16.22 -31.98
CA HIS A 72 -5.85 17.68 -32.05
C HIS A 72 -5.69 18.15 -33.50
N LYS A 73 -4.98 17.38 -34.33
CA LYS A 73 -4.74 17.72 -35.73
C LYS A 73 -5.99 17.61 -36.62
N TYR A 74 -6.88 16.68 -36.30
CA TYR A 74 -8.09 16.44 -37.11
C TYR A 74 -9.27 17.31 -36.69
N VAL A 75 -9.32 17.74 -35.42
CA VAL A 75 -10.41 18.59 -34.91
C VAL A 75 -10.21 20.05 -35.32
N GLU A 76 -8.97 20.57 -35.27
CA GLU A 76 -8.68 21.93 -35.82
C GLU A 76 -8.93 22.00 -37.32
N GLU A 77 -8.55 20.96 -38.08
CA GLU A 77 -8.82 20.87 -39.53
C GLU A 77 -10.31 20.82 -39.86
N THR A 78 -11.20 20.52 -38.89
CA THR A 78 -12.66 20.62 -39.10
C THR A 78 -13.25 21.97 -38.69
N GLU A 79 -12.57 22.76 -37.86
CA GLU A 79 -13.01 24.10 -37.43
C GLU A 79 -12.48 25.20 -38.35
N ASP A 80 -11.34 24.99 -39.03
CA ASP A 80 -10.75 25.95 -39.99
C ASP A 80 -11.35 25.85 -41.41
N ASP A 81 -12.16 24.82 -41.70
CA ASP A 81 -12.80 24.55 -43.02
C ASP A 81 -14.30 24.97 -43.09
N GLU A 82 -14.82 25.68 -42.07
CA GLU A 82 -16.17 26.33 -42.04
C GLU A 82 -16.07 27.87 -42.05
#